data_AF-A0A0C3LPA8-F1
#
_entry.id   AF-A0A0C3LPA8-F1
#
_cell.length_a   1.000
_cell.length_b   1.000
_cell.length_c   1.000
_cell.angle_alpha   90.00
_cell.angle_beta   90.00
_cell.angle_gamma   90.00
#
_symmetry.space_group_name_H-M   'P 1'
#
loop_
_entity.id
_entity.type
_entity.pdbx_description
1 polymer ?
#
loop_
_entity_poly.entity_id
_entity_poly.type
_entity_poly.pdbx_seq_one_letter_code
_entity_poly.pdbx_strand_id
1 'polypeptide(L)'
;CFSSLLENLDYTDNDCIKYAISKVLGLGIVVGGSIVKIPQVLIIQRARSARGLSISAFTMELISCAISTVYNVRNAYAFSTYGENAFLTLQNAIITLQILHYQPTLTARDSNRPKVLGAGVSMLISFLMLYLAPLPTLTLLQGLTIPISAIAKVPQIVANEKNKSTGTLSAFVVIANIVGCLARVFTTITEVQDPLVLWGFILSAILNVVIGVQLWAYWGNTAKGGKGDYRLP
;
A
#
# COMPACT_ATOMS: atom_id res chain seq x y z
N CYS A 1 -30.37 -3.01 -9.77
CA CYS A 1 -29.83 -3.53 -8.50
C CYS A 1 -30.43 -2.89 -7.26
N PHE A 2 -30.44 -1.56 -7.06
CA PHE A 2 -31.00 -0.96 -5.83
C PHE A 2 -32.48 -1.33 -5.60
N SER A 3 -33.35 -1.17 -6.61
CA SER A 3 -34.75 -1.65 -6.50
C SER A 3 -34.89 -3.18 -6.42
N SER A 4 -34.14 -3.99 -7.18
CA SER A 4 -34.26 -5.46 -7.07
C SER A 4 -33.84 -6.02 -5.70
N LEU A 5 -32.78 -5.49 -5.09
CA LEU A 5 -32.18 -6.07 -3.88
C LEU A 5 -32.84 -5.55 -2.57
N LEU A 6 -33.24 -4.27 -2.54
CA LEU A 6 -33.84 -3.64 -1.36
C LEU A 6 -35.37 -3.55 -1.42
N GLU A 7 -35.96 -3.50 -2.61
CA GLU A 7 -37.41 -3.32 -2.81
C GLU A 7 -38.11 -4.66 -3.09
N ASN A 8 -37.48 -5.58 -3.83
CA ASN A 8 -38.07 -6.86 -4.21
C ASN A 8 -37.52 -8.09 -3.47
N LEU A 9 -36.48 -7.94 -2.61
CA LEU A 9 -35.80 -9.05 -1.90
C LEU A 9 -35.47 -10.26 -2.80
N ASP A 10 -35.15 -10.01 -4.06
CA ASP A 10 -34.88 -11.09 -5.01
C ASP A 10 -33.41 -11.50 -4.91
N TYR A 11 -33.12 -12.52 -4.08
CA TYR A 11 -31.79 -13.09 -3.85
C TYR A 11 -31.27 -13.92 -5.04
N THR A 12 -32.01 -13.95 -6.16
CA THR A 12 -31.73 -14.81 -7.31
C THR A 12 -30.83 -14.14 -8.35
N ASP A 13 -30.61 -12.83 -8.26
CA ASP A 13 -29.82 -12.06 -9.22
C ASP A 13 -28.31 -12.05 -8.84
N ASN A 14 -27.63 -13.14 -9.20
CA ASN A 14 -26.23 -13.41 -8.86
C ASN A 14 -25.26 -12.28 -9.27
N ASP A 15 -25.58 -11.53 -10.32
CA ASP A 15 -24.73 -10.43 -10.78
C ASP A 15 -24.91 -9.17 -9.93
N CYS A 16 -26.13 -8.88 -9.46
CA CYS A 16 -26.37 -7.81 -8.48
C CYS A 16 -25.76 -8.12 -7.11
N ILE A 17 -25.79 -9.38 -6.65
CA ILE A 17 -25.16 -9.79 -5.39
C ILE A 17 -23.65 -9.63 -5.46
N LYS A 18 -23.01 -10.10 -6.54
CA LYS A 18 -21.56 -9.90 -6.77
C LYS A 18 -21.19 -8.42 -6.81
N TYR A 19 -22.00 -7.59 -7.46
CA TYR A 19 -21.79 -6.15 -7.53
C TYR A 19 -21.93 -5.48 -6.14
N ALA A 20 -22.95 -5.86 -5.35
CA ALA A 20 -23.15 -5.36 -4.00
C ALA A 20 -21.99 -5.75 -3.06
N ILE A 21 -21.54 -7.01 -3.12
CA ILE A 21 -20.37 -7.49 -2.37
C ILE A 21 -19.12 -6.72 -2.80
N SER A 22 -18.89 -6.53 -4.09
CA SER A 22 -17.77 -5.73 -4.63
C SER A 22 -17.77 -4.32 -4.04
N LYS A 23 -18.93 -3.67 -3.96
CA LYS A 23 -19.06 -2.31 -3.41
C LYS A 23 -18.76 -2.25 -1.92
N VAL A 24 -19.32 -3.17 -1.13
CA VAL A 24 -19.04 -3.24 0.32
C VAL A 24 -17.56 -3.50 0.57
N LEU A 25 -16.98 -4.44 -0.17
CA LEU A 25 -15.56 -4.80 -0.06
C LEU A 25 -14.67 -3.62 -0.46
N GLY A 26 -14.95 -2.96 -1.58
CA GLY A 26 -14.25 -1.76 -2.02
C GLY A 26 -14.32 -0.62 -1.00
N LEU A 27 -15.51 -0.34 -0.44
CA LEU A 27 -15.65 0.66 0.63
C LEU A 27 -14.86 0.27 1.89
N GLY A 28 -14.89 -1.01 2.28
CA GLY A 28 -14.11 -1.50 3.41
C GLY A 28 -12.61 -1.31 3.21
N ILE A 29 -12.10 -1.58 2.00
CA ILE A 29 -10.70 -1.34 1.63
C ILE A 29 -10.36 0.15 1.72
N VAL A 30 -11.21 1.03 1.17
CA VAL A 30 -11.02 2.49 1.24
C VAL A 30 -10.95 2.97 2.69
N VAL A 31 -11.90 2.56 3.53
CA VAL A 31 -11.93 2.91 4.96
C VAL A 31 -10.68 2.38 5.69
N GLY A 32 -10.27 1.15 5.40
CA GLY A 32 -9.05 0.57 5.94
C GLY A 32 -7.81 1.39 5.57
N GLY A 33 -7.67 1.76 4.30
CA GLY A 33 -6.58 2.61 3.81
C GLY A 33 -6.56 3.99 4.45
N SER A 34 -7.72 4.57 4.76
CA SER A 34 -7.83 5.86 5.45
C SER A 34 -7.27 5.85 6.86
N ILE A 35 -7.27 4.69 7.53
CA ILE A 35 -6.88 4.58 8.94
C ILE A 35 -5.45 4.03 9.11
N VAL A 36 -4.96 3.27 8.14
CA VAL A 36 -3.75 2.44 8.31
C VAL A 36 -2.48 3.22 8.70
N LYS A 37 -2.31 4.46 8.22
CA LYS A 37 -1.11 5.26 8.55
C LYS A 37 -1.34 6.27 9.67
N ILE A 38 -2.59 6.44 10.16
CA ILE A 38 -2.92 7.36 11.26
C ILE A 38 -2.09 7.06 12.53
N PRO A 39 -1.93 5.81 13.00
CA PRO A 39 -1.12 5.54 14.18
C PRO A 39 0.31 6.05 14.04
N GLN A 40 0.88 5.94 12.84
CA GLN A 40 2.24 6.39 12.56
C GLN A 40 2.36 7.91 12.61
N VAL A 41 1.40 8.64 12.04
CA VAL A 41 1.30 10.11 12.13
C VAL A 41 1.30 10.56 13.60
N LEU A 42 0.49 9.91 14.44
CA LEU A 42 0.39 10.24 15.86
C LEU A 42 1.68 9.94 16.62
N ILE A 43 2.36 8.83 16.32
CA ILE A 43 3.63 8.46 16.96
C ILE A 43 4.71 9.51 16.67
N ILE A 44 4.85 9.95 15.40
CA ILE A 44 5.86 10.95 15.03
C ILE A 44 5.58 12.29 15.73
N GLN A 45 4.32 12.72 15.77
CA GLN A 45 3.93 13.95 16.46
C GLN A 45 4.20 13.90 17.96
N ARG A 46 3.85 12.79 18.63
CA ARG A 46 4.06 12.60 20.07
C ARG A 46 5.54 12.50 20.43
N ALA A 47 6.32 11.76 19.64
CA ALA A 47 7.75 11.58 19.86
C ALA A 47 8.58 12.81 19.47
N ARG A 48 8.02 13.72 18.64
CA ARG A 48 8.72 14.87 18.03
C ARG A 48 10.04 14.44 17.36
N SER A 49 10.07 13.22 16.82
CA SER A 49 11.23 12.59 16.22
C SER A 49 10.80 11.63 15.12
N ALA A 50 11.59 11.59 14.06
CA ALA A 50 11.43 10.65 12.95
C ALA A 50 12.62 9.69 12.81
N ARG A 51 13.38 9.48 13.90
CA ARG A 51 14.56 8.60 13.89
C ARG A 51 14.14 7.15 13.60
N GLY A 52 14.84 6.50 12.67
CA GLY A 52 14.56 5.13 12.24
C GLY A 52 13.55 5.00 11.09
N LEU A 53 12.93 6.11 10.66
CA LEU A 53 12.07 6.13 9.48
C LEU A 53 12.88 6.44 8.22
N SER A 54 12.65 5.67 7.16
CA SER A 54 13.28 5.88 5.86
C SER A 54 12.46 6.86 5.01
N ILE A 55 13.00 8.06 4.77
CA ILE A 55 12.38 9.06 3.90
C ILE A 55 12.16 8.51 2.49
N SER A 56 13.16 7.79 1.95
CA SER A 56 13.07 7.24 0.60
C SER A 56 11.94 6.22 0.47
N ALA A 57 11.68 5.42 1.51
CA ALA A 57 10.57 4.47 1.51
C ALA A 57 9.21 5.18 1.46
N PHE A 58 8.99 6.19 2.31
CA PHE A 58 7.73 6.95 2.31
C PHE A 58 7.54 7.77 1.02
N THR A 59 8.61 8.31 0.44
CA THR A 59 8.54 9.00 -0.85
C THR A 59 8.22 8.05 -2.00
N MET A 60 8.80 6.84 -2.04
CA MET A 60 8.49 5.84 -3.06
C MET A 60 7.03 5.35 -2.96
N GLU A 61 6.55 5.16 -1.73
CA GLU A 61 5.14 4.80 -1.48
C GLU A 61 4.21 5.94 -1.92
N LEU A 62 4.54 7.19 -1.58
CA LEU A 62 3.81 8.38 -2.01
C LEU A 62 3.72 8.47 -3.55
N ILE A 63 4.83 8.30 -4.26
CA ILE A 63 4.87 8.35 -5.73
C ILE A 63 3.98 7.24 -6.32
N SER A 64 4.10 6.01 -5.81
CA SER A 64 3.34 4.86 -6.33
C SER A 64 1.83 5.01 -6.12
N CYS A 65 1.41 5.49 -4.94
CA CYS A 65 0.00 5.76 -4.66
C CYS A 65 -0.52 6.98 -5.44
N ALA A 66 0.29 8.01 -5.67
CA ALA A 66 -0.09 9.16 -6.48
C ALA A 66 -0.33 8.77 -7.94
N ILE A 67 0.56 7.97 -8.53
CA ILE A 67 0.41 7.40 -9.89
C ILE A 67 -0.90 6.63 -9.98
N SER A 68 -1.14 5.72 -9.02
CA SER A 68 -2.37 4.93 -8.99
C SER A 68 -3.60 5.82 -8.88
N THR A 69 -3.57 6.83 -8.02
CA THR A 69 -4.71 7.76 -7.85
C THR A 69 -4.99 8.52 -9.13
N VAL A 70 -3.97 9.17 -9.71
CA VAL A 70 -4.13 9.98 -10.93
C VAL A 70 -4.58 9.14 -12.11
N TYR A 71 -3.99 7.96 -12.30
CA TYR A 71 -4.38 7.04 -13.37
C TYR A 71 -5.86 6.66 -13.29
N ASN A 72 -6.32 6.27 -12.10
CA ASN A 72 -7.71 5.84 -11.92
C ASN A 72 -8.70 7.01 -12.04
N VAL A 73 -8.34 8.20 -11.55
CA VAL A 73 -9.15 9.42 -11.71
C VAL A 73 -9.27 9.81 -13.19
N ARG A 74 -8.17 9.76 -13.95
CA ARG A 74 -8.13 10.13 -15.37
C ARG A 74 -8.91 9.17 -16.26
N ASN A 75 -9.01 7.90 -15.88
CA ASN A 75 -9.85 6.90 -16.56
C ASN A 75 -11.31 6.88 -16.05
N ALA A 76 -11.69 7.81 -15.16
CA ALA A 76 -13.04 7.91 -14.61
C ALA A 76 -13.56 6.63 -13.92
N TYR A 77 -12.66 5.85 -13.31
CA TYR A 77 -13.04 4.66 -12.56
C TYR A 77 -13.75 5.04 -11.25
N ALA A 78 -14.53 4.09 -10.70
CA ALA A 78 -15.26 4.29 -9.47
C ALA A 78 -14.31 4.59 -8.28
N PHE A 79 -14.76 5.44 -7.35
CA PHE A 79 -13.98 5.79 -6.15
C PHE A 79 -13.61 4.58 -5.29
N SER A 80 -14.42 3.52 -5.29
CA SER A 80 -14.12 2.24 -4.63
C SER A 80 -12.81 1.59 -5.10
N THR A 81 -12.36 1.87 -6.33
CA THR A 81 -11.15 1.30 -6.91
C THR A 81 -9.88 2.00 -6.42
N TYR A 82 -9.92 3.33 -6.29
CA TYR A 82 -8.72 4.14 -6.03
C TYR A 82 -8.75 4.94 -4.74
N GLY A 83 -9.88 5.00 -4.03
CA GLY A 83 -10.06 5.83 -2.84
C GLY A 83 -9.03 5.52 -1.75
N GLU A 84 -8.68 4.24 -1.58
CA GLU A 84 -7.62 3.82 -0.67
C GLU A 84 -6.27 4.45 -1.03
N ASN A 85 -5.89 4.41 -2.32
CA ASN A 85 -4.66 5.02 -2.82
C ASN A 85 -4.68 6.54 -2.66
N ALA A 86 -5.86 7.18 -2.80
CA ALA A 86 -6.00 8.62 -2.59
C ALA A 86 -5.73 8.99 -1.12
N PHE A 87 -6.33 8.26 -0.17
CA PHE A 87 -6.08 8.46 1.26
C PHE A 87 -4.64 8.12 1.67
N LEU A 88 -4.06 7.06 1.11
CA LEU A 88 -2.65 6.71 1.33
C LEU A 88 -1.70 7.77 0.79
N THR A 89 -2.00 8.36 -0.38
CA THR A 89 -1.23 9.47 -0.95
C THR A 89 -1.21 10.65 0.01
N LEU A 90 -2.38 11.04 0.55
CA LEU A 90 -2.47 12.13 1.53
C LEU A 90 -1.70 11.82 2.82
N GLN A 91 -1.90 10.63 3.39
CA GLN A 91 -1.25 10.24 4.64
C GLN A 91 0.28 10.14 4.48
N ASN A 92 0.78 9.56 3.37
CA ASN A 92 2.21 9.45 3.10
C ASN A 92 2.84 10.82 2.82
N ALA A 93 2.12 11.77 2.23
CA ALA A 93 2.59 13.16 2.09
C ALA A 93 2.77 13.81 3.47
N ILE A 94 1.77 13.67 4.36
CA ILE A 94 1.84 14.20 5.73
C ILE A 94 3.02 13.57 6.50
N ILE A 95 3.18 12.24 6.43
CA ILE A 95 4.29 11.55 7.09
C ILE A 95 5.63 12.04 6.56
N THR A 96 5.79 12.15 5.23
CA THR A 96 7.04 12.60 4.62
C THR A 96 7.41 14.02 5.06
N LEU A 97 6.43 14.93 5.11
CA LEU A 97 6.64 16.29 5.61
C LEU A 97 6.99 16.31 7.11
N GLN A 98 6.36 15.45 7.92
CA GLN A 98 6.71 15.30 9.33
C GLN A 98 8.12 14.74 9.52
N ILE A 99 8.53 13.76 8.72
CA ILE A 99 9.88 13.21 8.78
C ILE A 99 10.90 14.32 8.52
N LEU A 100 10.71 15.12 7.46
CA LEU A 100 11.60 16.25 7.15
C LEU A 100 11.58 17.33 8.24
N HIS A 101 10.44 17.54 8.91
CA HIS A 101 10.33 18.50 9.99
C HIS A 101 11.12 18.08 11.24
N TYR A 102 11.02 16.80 11.62
CA TYR A 102 11.62 16.24 12.83
C TYR A 102 12.98 15.55 12.60
N GLN A 103 13.56 15.72 11.41
CA GLN A 103 14.88 15.18 11.10
C GLN A 103 15.96 15.98 11.85
N PRO A 104 16.95 15.32 12.49
CA PRO A 104 18.03 16.04 13.15
C PRO A 104 18.82 16.86 12.13
N THR A 105 19.03 18.14 12.44
CA THR A 105 19.87 19.03 11.63
C THR A 105 21.33 18.86 12.02
N LEU A 106 22.22 18.87 11.01
CA LEU A 106 23.67 18.76 11.23
C LEU A 106 24.24 19.98 11.96
N THR A 107 23.56 21.12 11.85
CA THR A 107 23.98 22.41 12.41
C THR A 107 22.83 23.05 13.18
N ALA A 108 23.08 23.59 14.38
CA ALA A 108 22.07 24.27 15.20
C ALA A 108 21.42 25.50 14.53
N ARG A 109 22.05 26.03 13.46
CA ARG A 109 21.58 27.17 12.67
C ARG A 109 20.64 26.78 11.52
N ASP A 110 20.57 25.51 11.16
CA ASP A 110 19.70 25.03 10.08
C ASP A 110 18.27 24.87 10.60
N SER A 111 17.33 25.61 10.00
CA SER A 111 15.90 25.40 10.20
C SER A 111 15.39 24.35 9.21
N ASN A 112 14.59 23.40 9.66
CA ASN A 112 13.92 22.43 8.79
C ASN A 112 12.72 23.03 8.03
N ARG A 113 12.26 24.23 8.40
CA ARG A 113 11.11 24.90 7.78
C ARG A 113 11.23 25.09 6.25
N PRO A 114 12.33 25.63 5.69
CA PRO A 114 12.49 25.74 4.24
C PRO A 114 12.50 24.38 3.53
N LYS A 115 13.04 23.32 4.15
CA LYS A 115 13.04 21.96 3.59
C LYS A 115 11.62 21.39 3.50
N VAL A 116 10.82 21.56 4.56
CA VAL A 116 9.42 21.11 4.59
C VAL A 116 8.59 21.88 3.55
N LEU A 117 8.75 23.20 3.49
CA LEU A 117 8.02 24.02 2.51
C LEU A 117 8.39 23.65 1.08
N GLY A 118 9.69 23.52 0.78
CA GLY A 118 10.18 23.10 -0.53
C GLY A 118 9.67 21.72 -0.93
N ALA A 119 9.69 20.76 0.00
CA ALA A 119 9.14 19.43 -0.23
C ALA A 119 7.63 19.47 -0.50
N GLY A 120 6.86 20.24 0.28
CA GLY A 120 5.41 20.39 0.08
C GLY A 120 5.07 20.99 -1.28
N VAL A 121 5.76 22.06 -1.68
CA VAL A 121 5.59 22.67 -3.00
C VAL A 121 5.98 21.68 -4.11
N SER A 122 7.10 20.97 -3.96
CA SER A 122 7.54 19.98 -4.93
C SER A 122 6.51 18.85 -5.11
N MET A 123 5.91 18.35 -4.03
CA MET A 123 4.87 17.32 -4.08
C MET A 123 3.64 17.80 -4.84
N LEU A 124 3.20 19.04 -4.61
CA LEU A 124 2.05 19.63 -5.32
C LEU A 124 2.35 19.78 -6.82
N ILE A 125 3.53 20.29 -7.17
CA ILE A 125 3.95 20.43 -8.57
C ILE A 125 4.05 19.05 -9.23
N SER A 126 4.67 18.06 -8.58
CA SER A 126 4.76 16.70 -9.11
C SER A 126 3.39 16.06 -9.32
N PHE A 127 2.45 16.26 -8.39
CA PHE A 127 1.08 15.75 -8.54
C PHE A 127 0.35 16.42 -9.72
N LEU A 128 0.50 17.74 -9.87
CA LEU A 128 -0.07 18.47 -11.01
C LEU A 128 0.53 18.02 -12.34
N MET A 129 1.85 17.88 -12.42
CA MET A 129 2.54 17.40 -13.63
C MET A 129 2.10 15.98 -14.00
N LEU A 130 1.93 15.11 -13.00
CA LEU A 130 1.42 13.77 -13.18
C LEU A 130 -0.03 13.79 -13.67
N TYR A 131 -0.87 14.68 -13.14
CA TYR A 131 -2.26 14.85 -13.59
C TYR A 131 -2.37 15.37 -15.02
N LEU A 132 -1.45 16.23 -15.46
CA LEU A 132 -1.41 16.76 -16.82
C LEU A 132 -0.72 15.82 -17.83
N ALA A 133 -0.06 14.76 -17.36
CA ALA A 133 0.66 13.84 -18.23
C ALA A 133 -0.28 13.13 -19.24
N PRO A 134 0.22 12.76 -20.43
CA PRO A 134 -0.56 12.02 -21.41
C PRO A 134 -0.85 10.60 -20.91
N LEU A 135 -2.04 10.08 -21.26
CA LEU A 135 -2.53 8.77 -20.79
C LEU A 135 -1.56 7.60 -21.04
N PRO A 136 -0.88 7.47 -22.19
CA PRO A 136 0.07 6.37 -22.41
C PRO A 136 1.21 6.32 -21.38
N THR A 137 1.76 7.49 -21.02
CA THR A 137 2.81 7.58 -20.00
C THR A 137 2.27 7.17 -18.63
N LEU A 138 1.06 7.60 -18.29
CA LEU A 138 0.35 7.22 -17.07
C LEU A 138 0.07 5.71 -17.00
N THR A 139 -0.34 5.08 -18.12
CA THR A 139 -0.55 3.64 -18.21
C THR A 139 0.75 2.87 -18.00
N LEU A 140 1.85 3.32 -18.62
CA LEU A 140 3.17 2.71 -18.38
C LEU A 140 3.60 2.84 -16.92
N LEU A 141 3.44 4.03 -16.32
CA LEU A 141 3.76 4.26 -14.91
C LEU A 141 2.90 3.38 -13.99
N GLN A 142 1.60 3.26 -14.26
CA GLN A 142 0.70 2.38 -13.53
C GLN A 142 1.08 0.91 -13.70
N GLY A 143 1.46 0.52 -14.92
CA GLY A 143 1.97 -0.82 -15.21
C GLY A 143 3.24 -1.15 -14.45
N LEU A 144 4.01 -0.15 -14.00
CA LEU A 144 5.23 -0.33 -13.19
C LEU A 144 4.96 -0.36 -11.68
N THR A 145 3.95 0.36 -11.17
CA THR A 145 3.67 0.39 -9.71
C THR A 145 3.30 -0.98 -9.15
N ILE A 146 2.62 -1.79 -9.95
CA ILE A 146 2.18 -3.13 -9.53
C ILE A 146 3.33 -4.14 -9.46
N PRO A 147 4.19 -4.30 -10.49
CA PRO A 147 5.38 -5.14 -10.40
C PRO A 147 6.36 -4.62 -9.35
N ILE A 148 6.48 -3.31 -9.10
CA ILE A 148 7.30 -2.79 -7.99
C ILE A 148 6.78 -3.29 -6.64
N SER A 149 5.45 -3.27 -6.42
CA SER A 149 4.82 -3.79 -5.21
C SER A 149 4.96 -5.32 -5.07
N ALA A 150 4.98 -6.03 -6.20
CA ALA A 150 5.22 -7.46 -6.27
C ALA A 150 6.69 -7.80 -5.97
N ILE A 151 7.63 -7.06 -6.57
CA ILE A 151 9.09 -7.20 -6.36
C ILE A 151 9.43 -6.91 -4.90
N ALA A 152 8.76 -5.98 -4.22
CA ALA A 152 8.98 -5.73 -2.79
C ALA A 152 8.75 -6.98 -1.90
N LYS A 153 7.96 -7.95 -2.37
CA LYS A 153 7.71 -9.21 -1.66
C LYS A 153 8.78 -10.27 -1.97
N VAL A 154 9.53 -10.13 -3.06
CA VAL A 154 10.55 -11.11 -3.50
C VAL A 154 11.73 -11.21 -2.51
N PRO A 155 12.33 -10.10 -2.02
CA PRO A 155 13.36 -10.17 -0.98
C PRO A 155 12.88 -10.90 0.27
N GLN A 156 11.62 -10.73 0.65
CA GLN A 156 11.02 -11.41 1.79
C GLN A 156 10.89 -12.92 1.55
N ILE A 157 10.43 -13.33 0.36
CA ILE A 157 10.36 -14.75 -0.04
C ILE A 157 11.74 -15.41 -0.03
N VAL A 158 12.74 -14.73 -0.60
CA VAL A 158 14.12 -15.25 -0.66
C VAL A 158 14.74 -15.32 0.74
N ALA A 159 14.50 -14.33 1.61
CA ALA A 159 14.98 -14.35 2.99
C ALA A 159 14.34 -15.49 3.80
N ASN A 160 13.03 -15.71 3.65
CA ASN A 160 12.33 -16.82 4.31
C ASN A 160 12.89 -18.17 3.88
N GLU A 161 13.12 -18.38 2.57
CA GLU A 161 13.74 -19.61 2.06
C GLU A 161 15.15 -19.82 2.60
N LYS A 162 15.99 -18.78 2.56
CA LYS A 162 17.39 -18.86 3.00
C LYS A 162 17.49 -19.13 4.51
N ASN A 163 16.64 -18.48 5.30
CA ASN A 163 16.68 -18.59 6.75
C ASN A 163 15.88 -19.78 7.30
N LYS A 164 15.09 -20.45 6.45
CA LYS A 164 14.16 -21.54 6.83
C LYS A 164 13.32 -21.20 8.07
N SER A 165 13.00 -19.91 8.21
CA SER A 165 12.32 -19.28 9.32
C SER A 165 11.64 -18.03 8.80
N THR A 166 10.42 -17.79 9.25
CA THR A 166 9.66 -16.57 8.97
C THR A 166 9.82 -15.50 10.06
N GLY A 167 10.60 -15.78 11.11
CA GLY A 167 10.90 -14.83 12.18
C GLY A 167 9.65 -14.33 12.90
N THR A 168 9.46 -13.01 12.93
CA THR A 168 8.32 -12.32 13.56
C THR A 168 7.13 -12.09 12.62
N LEU A 169 7.12 -12.73 11.45
CA LEU A 169 6.04 -12.56 10.48
C LEU A 169 4.70 -13.05 11.05
N SER A 170 3.76 -12.13 11.23
CA SER A 170 2.44 -12.44 11.78
C SER A 170 1.57 -13.15 10.75
N ALA A 171 1.02 -14.31 11.15
CA ALA A 171 0.06 -15.06 10.35
C ALA A 171 -1.19 -14.26 9.99
N PHE A 172 -1.64 -13.42 10.93
CA PHE A 172 -2.74 -12.51 10.68
C PHE A 172 -2.45 -11.55 9.52
N VAL A 173 -1.22 -10.99 9.47
CA VAL A 173 -0.81 -10.07 8.39
C VAL A 173 -0.72 -10.78 7.04
N VAL A 174 -0.21 -12.02 7.01
CA VAL A 174 -0.11 -12.78 5.77
C VAL A 174 -1.49 -13.16 5.22
N ILE A 175 -2.40 -13.64 6.09
CA ILE A 175 -3.78 -13.94 5.70
C ILE A 175 -4.50 -12.68 5.23
N ALA A 176 -4.38 -11.57 5.97
CA ALA A 176 -4.99 -10.30 5.58
C ALA A 176 -4.49 -9.78 4.22
N ASN A 177 -3.19 -9.96 3.93
CA ASN A 177 -2.63 -9.60 2.62
C ASN A 177 -3.16 -10.49 1.49
N ILE A 178 -3.32 -11.80 1.72
CA ILE A 178 -3.92 -12.71 0.73
C ILE A 178 -5.37 -12.30 0.45
N VAL A 179 -6.16 -12.12 1.50
CA VAL A 179 -7.57 -11.71 1.39
C VAL A 179 -7.69 -10.35 0.71
N GLY A 180 -6.86 -9.38 1.07
CA GLY A 180 -6.85 -8.05 0.45
C GLY A 180 -6.46 -8.07 -1.03
N CYS A 181 -5.50 -8.92 -1.43
CA CYS A 181 -5.16 -9.09 -2.84
C CYS A 181 -6.28 -9.78 -3.63
N LEU A 182 -6.90 -10.83 -3.07
CA LEU A 182 -8.05 -11.49 -3.70
C LEU A 182 -9.25 -10.55 -3.83
N ALA A 183 -9.51 -9.76 -2.80
CA ALA A 183 -10.53 -8.72 -2.81
C ALA A 183 -10.30 -7.74 -3.96
N ARG A 184 -9.05 -7.30 -4.17
CA ARG A 184 -8.68 -6.41 -5.28
C ARG A 184 -8.76 -7.08 -6.65
N VAL A 185 -8.41 -8.36 -6.77
CA VAL A 185 -8.64 -9.12 -8.02
C VAL A 185 -10.13 -9.13 -8.33
N PHE A 186 -10.98 -9.46 -7.35
CA PHE A 186 -12.42 -9.49 -7.52
C PHE A 186 -13.00 -8.13 -7.92
N THR A 187 -12.69 -7.06 -7.19
CA THR A 187 -13.20 -5.71 -7.51
C THR A 187 -12.69 -5.18 -8.85
N THR A 188 -11.48 -5.57 -9.28
CA THR A 188 -10.94 -5.17 -10.60
C THR A 188 -11.68 -5.87 -11.74
N ILE A 189 -11.97 -7.17 -11.60
CA ILE A 189 -12.76 -7.92 -12.60
C ILE A 189 -14.18 -7.35 -12.71
N THR A 190 -14.78 -6.95 -11.59
CA THR A 190 -16.17 -6.48 -11.56
C THR A 190 -16.32 -5.00 -11.94
N GLU A 191 -15.36 -4.12 -11.60
CA GLU A 191 -15.53 -2.66 -11.75
C GLU A 191 -14.69 -2.00 -12.84
N VAL A 192 -13.54 -2.59 -13.22
CA VAL A 192 -12.53 -1.88 -14.03
C VAL A 192 -12.33 -2.54 -15.40
N GLN A 193 -12.36 -3.87 -15.46
CA GLN A 193 -12.10 -4.68 -16.67
C GLN A 193 -10.78 -4.35 -17.40
N ASP A 194 -9.80 -3.72 -16.73
CA ASP A 194 -8.48 -3.45 -17.28
C ASP A 194 -7.55 -4.66 -17.05
N PRO A 195 -7.07 -5.32 -18.12
CA PRO A 195 -6.16 -6.46 -18.02
C PRO A 195 -4.85 -6.13 -17.29
N LEU A 196 -4.33 -4.92 -17.44
CA LEU A 196 -3.04 -4.53 -16.85
C LEU A 196 -3.13 -4.48 -15.31
N VAL A 197 -4.17 -3.85 -14.80
CA VAL A 197 -4.44 -3.75 -13.36
C VAL A 197 -4.75 -5.12 -12.79
N LEU A 198 -5.53 -5.93 -13.52
CA LEU A 198 -5.91 -7.28 -13.13
C LEU A 198 -4.69 -8.21 -12.98
N TRP A 199 -3.84 -8.29 -14.01
CA TRP A 199 -2.66 -9.15 -13.98
C TRP A 199 -1.70 -8.79 -12.85
N GLY A 200 -1.59 -7.49 -12.56
CA GLY A 200 -0.81 -7.02 -11.43
C GLY A 200 -1.34 -7.52 -10.07
N PHE A 201 -2.65 -7.47 -9.83
CA PHE A 201 -3.22 -8.00 -8.59
C PHE A 201 -3.17 -9.52 -8.51
N ILE A 202 -3.32 -10.23 -9.63
CA ILE A 202 -3.16 -11.68 -9.68
C ILE A 202 -1.73 -12.08 -9.29
N LEU A 203 -0.72 -11.42 -9.87
CA LEU A 203 0.68 -11.67 -9.52
C LEU A 203 0.94 -11.40 -8.02
N SER A 204 0.42 -10.29 -7.50
CA SER A 204 0.53 -9.96 -6.07
C SER A 204 -0.16 -10.99 -5.19
N ALA A 205 -1.33 -11.52 -5.59
CA ALA A 205 -2.03 -12.58 -4.86
C ALA A 205 -1.20 -13.86 -4.81
N ILE A 206 -0.63 -14.29 -5.93
CA ILE A 206 0.23 -15.48 -6.01
C ILE A 206 1.43 -15.33 -5.06
N LEU A 207 2.12 -14.19 -5.08
CA LEU A 207 3.28 -13.97 -4.21
C LEU A 207 2.91 -13.96 -2.72
N ASN A 208 1.75 -13.41 -2.35
CA ASN A 208 1.28 -13.48 -0.96
C ASN A 208 0.92 -14.91 -0.55
N VAL A 209 0.38 -15.72 -1.45
CA VAL A 209 0.14 -17.16 -1.19
C VAL A 209 1.45 -17.89 -0.97
N VAL A 210 2.49 -17.62 -1.78
CA VAL A 210 3.83 -18.21 -1.58
C VAL A 210 4.37 -17.87 -0.18
N ILE A 211 4.27 -16.61 0.24
CA ILE A 211 4.67 -16.20 1.61
C ILE A 211 3.83 -16.93 2.67
N GLY A 212 2.53 -17.14 2.43
CA GLY A 212 1.66 -17.92 3.31
C GLY A 212 2.09 -19.37 3.44
N VAL A 213 2.44 -20.01 2.33
CA VAL A 213 2.97 -21.39 2.34
C VAL A 213 4.28 -21.45 3.10
N GLN A 214 5.20 -20.49 2.90
CA GLN A 214 6.46 -20.43 3.65
C GLN A 214 6.23 -20.21 5.15
N LEU A 215 5.26 -19.37 5.51
CA LEU A 215 4.89 -19.15 6.90
C LEU A 215 4.40 -20.44 7.56
N TRP A 216 3.57 -21.21 6.87
CA TRP A 216 3.10 -22.49 7.39
C TRP A 216 4.21 -23.54 7.43
N ALA A 217 5.03 -23.65 6.39
CA ALA A 217 6.13 -24.61 6.30
C ALA A 217 7.28 -24.35 7.29
N TYR A 218 7.57 -23.08 7.59
CA TYR A 218 8.63 -22.68 8.54
C TYR A 218 8.09 -22.24 9.90
N TRP A 219 6.81 -22.52 10.18
CA TRP A 219 6.18 -22.19 11.44
C TRP A 219 6.93 -22.87 12.60
N GLY A 220 7.40 -22.09 13.57
CA GLY A 220 8.11 -22.62 14.74
C GLY A 220 9.60 -22.94 14.53
N ASN A 221 10.13 -22.83 13.30
CA ASN A 221 11.57 -22.81 13.11
C ASN A 221 12.11 -21.43 13.50
N THR A 222 12.71 -21.30 14.68
CA THR A 222 13.54 -20.13 15.02
C THR A 222 14.80 -20.14 14.15
N ALA A 223 15.10 -19.01 13.49
CA ALA A 223 16.34 -18.84 12.74
C ALA A 223 17.54 -19.26 13.61
N LYS A 224 18.31 -20.25 13.16
CA LYS A 224 19.58 -20.62 13.80
C LYS A 224 20.62 -19.55 13.44
N GLY A 225 20.76 -18.53 14.28
CA GLY A 225 21.88 -17.57 14.23
C GLY A 225 21.59 -16.27 14.99
N GLY A 226 22.26 -15.94 16.10
CA GLY A 226 23.33 -16.61 16.80
C GLY A 226 23.37 -16.17 18.26
N LYS A 227 23.68 -17.08 19.18
CA LYS A 227 24.14 -16.74 20.52
C LYS A 227 25.54 -16.14 20.37
N GLY A 228 25.60 -14.84 20.11
CA GLY A 228 26.80 -14.05 20.35
C GLY A 228 26.97 -13.91 21.86
N ASP A 229 27.95 -14.63 22.38
CA ASP A 229 28.49 -14.53 23.72
C ASP A 229 28.85 -13.06 24.04
N TYR A 230 28.00 -12.36 24.79
CA TYR A 230 28.39 -11.11 25.44
C TYR A 230 29.12 -11.44 26.74
N ARG A 231 30.35 -11.95 26.62
CA ARG A 231 31.37 -11.74 27.65
C ARG A 231 32.01 -10.38 27.39
N LEU A 232 31.58 -9.39 28.14
CA LEU A 232 32.29 -8.13 28.29
C LEU A 232 33.65 -8.41 28.97
N PRO A 233 34.79 -7.93 28.43
CA PRO A 233 36.01 -7.80 29.21
C PRO A 233 35.89 -6.68 30.28
#